data_AF-A0ABD2JTJ1-F1
#
_entry.id   AF-A0ABD2JTJ1-F1
#
_cell.length_a   1.000
_cell.length_b   1.000
_cell.length_c   1.000
_cell.angle_alpha   90.00
_cell.angle_beta   90.00
_cell.angle_gamma   90.00
#
_symmetry.space_group_name_H-M   'P 1'
#
loop_
_entity.id
_entity.type
_entity.pdbx_description
1 polymer ?
#
loop_
_entity_poly.entity_id
_entity_poly.type
_entity_poly.pdbx_seq_one_letter_code
_entity_poly.pdbx_strand_id
1 'polypeptide(L)'
;MVNGQPCISFTEAAIRHGLLEDDKIWDKTLAEAALSRWPDQMRWLFMSILVYGHPSNAVELWNKYKDQMYFPQGIITPAQRQAAELEALADLDWRLHSCFNLSCVHFGLPDPPNYCE
;
A
#
# COMPACT_ATOMS: atom_id res chain seq x y z
N MET A 1 -19.73 -14.62 -18.83
CA MET A 1 -20.53 -13.38 -18.76
C MET A 1 -20.91 -13.16 -17.31
N VAL A 2 -20.86 -11.94 -16.81
CA VAL A 2 -21.33 -11.59 -15.46
C VAL A 2 -22.43 -10.55 -15.61
N ASN A 3 -23.60 -10.75 -15.01
CA ASN A 3 -24.77 -9.87 -15.15
C ASN A 3 -25.12 -9.49 -16.60
N GLY A 4 -24.99 -10.45 -17.54
CA GLY A 4 -25.33 -10.22 -18.95
C GLY A 4 -24.24 -9.54 -19.81
N GLN A 5 -23.08 -9.20 -19.24
CA GLN A 5 -21.96 -8.60 -19.97
C GLN A 5 -20.83 -9.62 -20.22
N PRO A 6 -20.28 -9.72 -21.44
CA PRO A 6 -19.11 -10.54 -21.71
C PRO A 6 -17.91 -10.00 -20.90
N CYS A 7 -17.14 -10.93 -20.32
CA CYS A 7 -15.89 -10.62 -19.61
C CYS A 7 -14.76 -11.18 -20.44
N ILE A 8 -13.76 -10.34 -20.69
CA ILE A 8 -12.60 -10.62 -21.55
C ILE A 8 -11.58 -11.56 -20.91
N SER A 9 -11.63 -11.75 -19.59
CA SER A 9 -10.76 -12.67 -18.86
C SER A 9 -11.49 -13.31 -17.68
N PHE A 10 -10.94 -14.43 -17.18
CA PHE A 10 -11.43 -15.09 -15.97
C PHE A 10 -11.31 -14.18 -14.75
N THR A 11 -10.25 -13.36 -14.67
CA THR A 11 -10.04 -12.37 -13.61
C THR A 11 -11.14 -11.32 -13.59
N GLU A 12 -11.49 -10.75 -14.75
CA GLU A 12 -12.58 -9.77 -14.89
C GLU A 12 -13.93 -10.37 -14.41
N ALA A 13 -14.18 -11.63 -14.75
CA ALA A 13 -15.37 -12.33 -14.30
C ALA A 13 -15.38 -12.57 -12.79
N ALA A 14 -14.24 -12.97 -12.21
CA ALA A 14 -14.11 -13.22 -10.78
C ALA A 14 -14.23 -11.93 -9.94
N ILE A 15 -13.70 -10.79 -10.43
CA ILE A 15 -13.90 -9.46 -9.83
C ILE A 15 -15.39 -9.10 -9.86
N ARG A 16 -16.05 -9.21 -11.02
CA ARG A 16 -17.48 -8.84 -11.14
C ARG A 16 -18.43 -9.74 -10.35
N HIS A 17 -18.03 -10.99 -10.10
CA HIS A 17 -18.79 -11.92 -9.27
C HIS A 17 -18.53 -11.74 -7.77
N GLY A 18 -17.63 -10.84 -7.36
CA GLY A 18 -17.26 -10.66 -5.96
C GLY A 18 -16.55 -11.87 -5.36
N LEU A 19 -15.93 -12.70 -6.21
CA LEU A 19 -15.17 -13.90 -5.81
C LEU A 19 -13.72 -13.58 -5.46
N LEU A 20 -13.21 -12.48 -5.99
CA LEU A 20 -11.96 -11.87 -5.53
C LEU A 20 -12.35 -10.82 -4.48
N GLU A 21 -11.73 -10.89 -3.30
CA GLU A 21 -11.88 -9.89 -2.25
C GLU A 21 -11.46 -8.54 -2.82
N ASP A 22 -12.47 -7.77 -3.21
CA ASP A 22 -12.33 -6.44 -3.73
C ASP A 22 -11.49 -5.63 -2.73
N ASP A 23 -10.39 -5.03 -3.19
CA ASP A 23 -9.48 -4.22 -2.38
C ASP A 23 -10.21 -3.16 -1.53
N LYS A 24 -11.52 -2.92 -1.76
CA LYS A 24 -12.47 -2.32 -0.82
C LYS A 24 -12.28 -2.69 0.64
N ILE A 25 -11.94 -3.93 1.01
CA ILE A 25 -11.72 -4.25 2.43
C ILE A 25 -10.46 -3.56 2.95
N TRP A 26 -9.36 -3.65 2.19
CA TRP A 26 -8.09 -2.97 2.50
C TRP A 26 -8.25 -1.45 2.47
N ASP A 27 -9.01 -0.94 1.51
CA ASP A 27 -9.33 0.48 1.39
C ASP A 27 -10.08 0.97 2.64
N LYS A 28 -11.13 0.27 3.07
CA LYS A 28 -11.88 0.61 4.28
C LYS A 28 -10.99 0.54 5.52
N THR A 29 -10.21 -0.51 5.67
CA THR A 29 -9.29 -0.69 6.80
C THR A 29 -8.27 0.45 6.87
N LEU A 30 -7.66 0.83 5.75
CA LEU A 30 -6.71 1.94 5.69
C LEU A 30 -7.41 3.29 5.91
N ALA A 31 -8.63 3.48 5.39
CA ALA A 31 -9.42 4.69 5.62
C ALA A 31 -9.77 4.90 7.10
N GLU A 32 -10.12 3.82 7.83
CA GLU A 32 -10.37 3.87 9.26
C GLU A 32 -9.08 4.17 10.05
N ALA A 33 -7.98 3.49 9.71
CA ALA A 33 -6.69 3.68 10.36
C ALA A 33 -6.12 5.09 10.14
N ALA A 34 -6.35 5.68 8.97
CA ALA A 34 -5.96 7.05 8.62
C ALA A 34 -6.48 8.11 9.61
N LEU A 35 -7.59 7.83 10.31
CA LEU A 35 -8.16 8.74 11.31
C LEU A 35 -7.35 8.78 12.62
N SER A 36 -6.56 7.75 12.89
CA SER A 36 -5.89 7.55 14.19
C SER A 36 -4.68 8.47 14.41
N ARG A 37 -4.13 9.09 13.36
CA ARG A 37 -2.94 9.97 13.38
C ARG A 37 -1.62 9.31 13.85
N TRP A 38 -1.40 8.02 13.55
CA TRP A 38 -0.16 7.31 13.89
C TRP A 38 0.57 6.77 12.65
N PRO A 39 1.58 7.46 12.13
CA PRO A 39 2.26 7.09 10.88
C PRO A 39 2.94 5.73 10.93
N ASP A 40 3.61 5.42 12.05
CA ASP A 40 4.29 4.14 12.27
C ASP A 40 3.31 2.97 12.27
N GLN A 41 2.15 3.14 12.93
CA GLN A 41 1.11 2.12 12.94
C GLN A 41 0.48 1.96 11.56
N MET A 42 0.30 3.06 10.83
CA MET A 42 -0.19 3.03 9.45
C MET A 42 0.76 2.26 8.53
N ARG A 43 2.08 2.47 8.66
CA ARG A 43 3.10 1.70 7.93
C ARG A 43 3.06 0.22 8.29
N TRP A 44 2.95 -0.11 9.58
CA TRP A 44 2.88 -1.50 10.03
C TRP A 44 1.62 -2.23 9.53
N LEU A 45 0.47 -1.55 9.56
CA LEU A 45 -0.78 -2.05 9.01
C LEU A 45 -0.67 -2.28 7.50
N PHE A 46 -0.12 -1.30 6.77
CA PHE A 46 0.07 -1.42 5.32
C PHE A 46 0.98 -2.60 4.97
N MET A 47 2.11 -2.76 5.67
CA MET A 47 3.00 -3.91 5.52
C MET A 47 2.27 -5.24 5.79
N SER A 48 1.42 -5.29 6.82
CA SER A 48 0.60 -6.48 7.12
C SER A 48 -0.39 -6.78 5.98
N ILE A 49 -1.01 -5.76 5.38
CA ILE A 49 -1.90 -5.92 4.23
C ILE A 49 -1.12 -6.46 3.02
N LEU A 50 0.08 -5.94 2.74
CA LEU A 50 0.92 -6.43 1.64
C LEU A 50 1.22 -7.93 1.78
N VAL A 51 1.66 -8.35 2.97
CA VAL A 51 2.13 -9.73 3.21
C VAL A 51 0.98 -10.73 3.35
N TYR A 52 -0.10 -10.34 4.03
CA TYR A 52 -1.18 -11.27 4.38
C TYR A 52 -2.44 -11.06 3.54
N GLY A 53 -2.77 -9.80 3.24
CA GLY A 53 -3.96 -9.44 2.48
C GLY A 53 -3.83 -9.60 0.96
N HIS A 54 -2.60 -9.65 0.44
CA HIS A 54 -2.30 -9.81 -0.98
C HIS A 54 -3.17 -8.88 -1.87
N PRO A 55 -3.12 -7.55 -1.65
CA PRO A 55 -3.98 -6.62 -2.36
C PRO A 55 -3.78 -6.73 -3.87
N SER A 56 -4.87 -6.64 -4.63
CA SER A 56 -4.81 -6.75 -6.08
C SER A 56 -4.05 -5.59 -6.72
N ASN A 57 -4.03 -4.42 -6.06
CA ASN A 57 -3.24 -3.26 -6.48
C ASN A 57 -2.59 -2.50 -5.28
N ALA A 58 -1.45 -3.00 -4.81
CA ALA A 58 -0.67 -2.37 -3.74
C ALA A 58 -0.25 -0.92 -4.05
N VAL A 59 0.06 -0.62 -5.31
CA VAL A 59 0.52 0.71 -5.76
C VAL A 59 -0.59 1.75 -5.63
N GLU A 60 -1.83 1.38 -5.95
CA GLU A 60 -2.98 2.27 -5.79
C GLU A 60 -3.26 2.58 -4.32
N LEU A 61 -3.23 1.55 -3.45
CA LEU A 61 -3.38 1.73 -2.01
C LEU A 61 -2.27 2.63 -1.44
N TRP A 62 -1.01 2.39 -1.83
CA TRP A 62 0.11 3.25 -1.42
C TRP A 62 -0.13 4.71 -1.81
N ASN A 63 -0.42 4.98 -3.09
CA ASN A 63 -0.63 6.36 -3.57
C ASN A 63 -1.80 7.06 -2.87
N LYS A 64 -2.83 6.32 -2.47
CA LYS A 64 -4.00 6.85 -1.76
C LYS A 64 -3.69 7.20 -0.30
N TYR A 65 -2.86 6.41 0.38
CA TYR A 65 -2.67 6.50 1.84
C TYR A 65 -1.26 6.89 2.32
N LYS A 66 -0.29 7.09 1.42
CA LYS A 66 1.10 7.40 1.79
C LYS A 66 1.23 8.65 2.65
N ASP A 67 0.39 9.66 2.44
CA ASP A 67 0.41 10.89 3.23
C ASP A 67 0.16 10.62 4.73
N GLN A 68 -0.62 9.60 5.05
CA GLN A 68 -0.88 9.19 6.43
C GLN A 68 0.28 8.38 7.05
N MET A 69 1.22 7.91 6.23
CA MET A 69 2.39 7.12 6.64
C MET A 69 3.61 7.95 7.02
N TYR A 70 3.64 9.24 6.65
CA TYR A 70 4.72 10.16 7.02
C TYR A 70 4.25 11.48 7.66
N PHE A 71 2.93 11.68 7.81
CA PHE A 71 2.31 12.78 8.56
C PHE A 71 2.71 14.20 8.10
N PRO A 72 1.99 14.82 7.16
CA PRO A 72 2.40 16.08 6.56
C PRO A 72 2.29 17.31 7.49
N GLN A 73 1.94 17.17 8.77
CA GLN A 73 1.82 18.33 9.66
C GLN A 73 3.19 18.98 9.87
N GLY A 74 3.41 20.12 9.21
CA GLY A 74 4.68 20.85 9.19
C GLY A 74 5.51 20.66 7.90
N ILE A 75 5.09 19.78 6.99
CA ILE A 75 5.69 19.63 5.66
C ILE A 75 5.13 20.73 4.74
N ILE A 76 5.99 21.68 4.36
CA ILE A 76 5.57 22.87 3.62
C ILE A 76 6.14 22.92 2.19
N THR A 77 7.17 22.14 1.88
CA THR A 77 7.79 22.12 0.55
C THR A 77 7.66 20.77 -0.14
N PRO A 78 7.61 20.73 -1.49
CA PRO A 78 7.64 19.46 -2.25
C PRO A 78 8.86 18.60 -1.91
N ALA A 79 10.02 19.21 -1.66
CA ALA A 79 11.24 18.49 -1.29
C ALA A 79 11.12 17.78 0.07
N GLN A 80 10.54 18.45 1.08
CA GLN A 80 10.28 17.81 2.38
C GLN A 80 9.27 16.67 2.25
N ARG A 81 8.24 16.82 1.41
CA ARG A 81 7.27 15.75 1.14
C ARG A 81 7.97 14.54 0.51
N GLN A 82 8.79 14.77 -0.51
CA GLN A 82 9.56 13.71 -1.17
C GLN A 82 10.47 12.98 -0.16
N ALA A 83 11.21 13.71 0.67
CA ALA A 83 12.07 13.12 1.69
C ALA A 83 11.28 12.25 2.67
N ALA A 84 10.16 12.77 3.18
CA ALA A 84 9.31 12.04 4.12
C ALA A 84 8.66 10.79 3.48
N GLU A 85 8.29 10.85 2.20
CA GLU A 85 7.80 9.69 1.44
C GLU A 85 8.89 8.63 1.29
N LEU A 86 10.13 9.03 0.98
CA LEU A 86 11.27 8.12 0.87
C LEU A 86 11.62 7.46 2.21
N GLU A 87 11.58 8.21 3.31
CA GLU A 87 11.77 7.67 4.67
C GLU A 87 10.69 6.66 5.04
N ALA A 88 9.43 6.92 4.67
CA ALA A 88 8.34 5.98 4.89
C ALA A 88 8.51 4.68 4.09
N LEU A 89 8.92 4.78 2.81
CA LEU A 89 9.24 3.61 1.97
C LEU A 89 10.40 2.81 2.54
N ALA A 90 11.46 3.48 2.99
CA ALA A 90 12.64 2.82 3.53
C ALA A 90 12.36 2.03 4.81
N ASP A 91 11.55 2.59 5.72
CA ASP A 91 11.09 1.87 6.91
C ASP A 91 10.21 0.67 6.56
N LEU A 92 9.30 0.82 5.59
CA LEU A 92 8.48 -0.30 5.10
C LEU A 92 9.36 -1.40 4.52
N ASP A 93 10.33 -1.05 3.68
CA ASP A 93 11.24 -1.99 3.04
C ASP A 93 12.11 -2.72 4.08
N TRP A 94 12.68 -1.99 5.04
CA TRP A 94 13.43 -2.56 6.15
C TRP A 94 12.59 -3.57 6.95
N ARG A 95 11.32 -3.27 7.21
CA ARG A 95 10.39 -4.17 7.92
C ARG A 95 10.08 -5.42 7.11
N LEU A 96 9.79 -5.26 5.82
CA LEU A 96 9.52 -6.38 4.90
C LEU A 96 10.73 -7.31 4.80
N HIS A 97 11.92 -6.74 4.69
CA HIS A 97 13.16 -7.50 4.60
C HIS A 97 13.44 -8.26 5.90
N SER A 98 13.35 -7.56 7.03
CA SER A 98 13.67 -8.11 8.35
C SER A 98 12.71 -9.22 8.79
N CYS A 99 11.42 -9.13 8.43
CA CYS A 99 10.40 -10.08 8.89
C CYS A 99 10.08 -11.18 7.88
N PHE A 100 10.19 -10.91 6.59
CA PHE A 100 9.67 -11.78 5.53
C PHE A 100 10.65 -12.06 4.40
N ASN A 101 11.85 -11.45 4.42
CA ASN A 101 12.80 -11.49 3.31
C ASN A 101 12.16 -11.01 1.98
N LEU A 102 11.25 -10.03 2.10
CA LEU A 102 10.59 -9.34 0.99
C LEU A 102 11.08 -7.90 0.91
N SER A 103 10.68 -7.18 -0.14
CA SER A 103 11.00 -5.76 -0.34
C SER A 103 9.86 -5.05 -1.06
N CYS A 104 9.86 -3.72 -1.04
CA CYS A 104 8.86 -2.88 -1.69
C CYS A 104 8.66 -3.24 -3.17
N VAL A 105 9.75 -3.58 -3.87
CA VAL A 105 9.70 -3.94 -5.31
C VAL A 105 8.92 -5.22 -5.58
N HIS A 106 8.82 -6.16 -4.62
CA HIS A 106 8.00 -7.36 -4.77
C HIS A 106 6.50 -7.05 -4.89
N PHE A 107 6.09 -5.87 -4.41
CA PHE A 107 4.72 -5.38 -4.45
C PHE A 107 4.51 -4.28 -5.50
N GLY A 108 5.51 -4.02 -6.36
CA GLY A 108 5.48 -2.97 -7.37
C GLY A 108 5.62 -1.55 -6.82
N LEU A 109 5.98 -1.40 -5.53
CA LEU A 109 6.24 -0.09 -4.93
C LEU A 109 7.63 0.44 -5.37
N PRO A 110 7.85 1.77 -5.30
CA PRO A 110 9.14 2.35 -5.61
C PRO A 110 10.25 1.73 -4.74
N ASP A 111 11.40 1.46 -5.35
CA ASP A 111 12.59 1.04 -4.64
C ASP A 111 13.08 2.22 -3.79
N PRO A 112 13.09 2.12 -2.45
CA PRO A 112 13.72 3.14 -1.64
C PRO A 112 15.22 3.18 -1.98
N PRO A 113 15.85 4.35 -2.00
CA PRO A 113 17.30 4.44 -2.21
C PRO A 113 17.98 3.54 -1.17
N ASN A 114 18.74 2.55 -1.66
CA ASN A 114 19.49 1.63 -0.81
C ASN A 114 20.28 2.45 0.21
N TYR A 115 20.00 2.28 1.51
CA TYR A 115 20.79 2.88 2.60
C TYR A 115 22.15 2.16 2.81
N CYS A 116 22.61 1.41 1.81
CA CYS A 116 23.86 0.66 1.85
C CYS A 116 24.76 1.11 0.69
N GLU A 117 25.59 2.12 0.94
CA GLU A 117 27.06 1.96 1.01
C GLU A 117 27.61 2.80 2.18
#